data_AF-A0A958AER0-F1
#
_entry.id   AF-A0A958AER0-F1
#
_cell.length_a   1.000
_cell.length_b   1.000
_cell.length_c   1.000
_cell.angle_alpha   90.00
_cell.angle_beta   90.00
_cell.angle_gamma   90.00
#
_symmetry.space_group_name_H-M   'P 1'
#
loop_
_entity.id
_entity.type
_entity.pdbx_description
1 polymer ?
#
loop_
_entity_poly.entity_id
_entity_poly.type
_entity_poly.pdbx_seq_one_letter_code
_entity_poly.pdbx_strand_id
1 'polypeptide(L)' 'AIVSTPKGVMTGHQARQQNVGGEVLCYVW' A
#
# COMPACT_ATOMS: atom_id res chain seq x y z
N ALA A 1 -0.06 5.74 5.13
CA ALA A 1 0.76 4.54 4.96
C ALA A 1 1.03 4.33 3.48
N ILE A 2 2.30 4.32 3.09
CA ILE A 2 2.75 3.82 1.79
C ILE A 2 3.03 2.33 1.94
N VAL A 3 2.52 1.52 1.02
CA VAL A 3 2.53 0.06 1.11
C VAL A 3 3.14 -0.53 -0.16
N SER A 4 4.10 -1.43 0.00
CA SER A 4 4.65 -2.24 -1.08
C SER A 4 3.73 -3.44 -1.34
N THR A 5 3.23 -3.58 -2.56
CA THR A 5 2.36 -4.69 -2.97
C THR A 5 2.99 -5.43 -4.16
N PRO A 6 2.54 -6.65 -4.50
CA PRO A 6 3.00 -7.37 -5.70
C PRO A 6 2.76 -6.62 -7.03
N LYS A 7 1.85 -5.62 -7.02
CA LYS A 7 1.54 -4.77 -8.18
C LYS A 7 2.32 -3.45 -8.17
N GLY A 8 3.29 -3.30 -7.26
CA GLY A 8 4.08 -2.08 -7.04
C GLY A 8 3.73 -1.36 -5.74
N VAL A 9 4.38 -0.21 -5.55
CA VAL A 9 4.20 0.65 -4.37
C VAL A 9 2.99 1.55 -4.55
N MET A 10 2.13 1.62 -3.54
CA MET A 10 0.92 2.45 -3.58
C MET A 10 0.48 2.90 -2.18
N THR A 11 -0.55 3.74 -2.11
CA THR A 11 -1.13 4.13 -0.82
C THR A 11 -1.93 2.97 -0.22
N GLY A 12 -2.03 2.91 1.12
CA GLY A 12 -2.85 1.90 1.79
C GLY A 12 -4.34 1.96 1.42
N HIS A 13 -4.83 3.12 0.98
CA HIS A 13 -6.20 3.26 0.46
C HIS A 13 -6.36 2.55 -0.89
N GLN A 14 -5.43 2.77 -1.82
CA GLN A 14 -5.42 2.12 -3.12
C GLN A 14 -5.27 0.59 -3.00
N ALA A 15 -4.41 0.13 -2.08
CA ALA A 15 -4.26 -1.29 -1.80
C ALA A 15 -5.57 -1.95 -1.33
N ARG A 16 -6.33 -1.28 -0.45
CA ARG A 16 -7.66 -1.73 -0.01
C ARG A 16 -8.67 -1.79 -1.15
N GLN A 17 -8.74 -0.75 -1.98
CA GLN A 17 -9.67 -0.73 -3.12
C GLN A 17 -9.40 -1.88 -4.11
N GLN A 18 -8.13 -2.23 -4.29
CA GLN A 18 -7.73 -3.31 -5.19
C GLN A 18 -7.74 -4.70 -4.52
N ASN A 19 -8.16 -4.80 -3.25
CA ASN A 19 -8.10 -6.02 -2.44
C ASN A 19 -6.72 -6.71 -2.46
N VAL A 20 -5.64 -5.90 -2.41
CA VAL A 20 -4.27 -6.41 -2.36
C VAL A 20 -3.63 -6.08 -1.02
N GLY A 21 -2.94 -7.06 -0.45
CA GLY A 21 -2.11 -6.91 0.74
C GLY A 21 -0.68 -6.51 0.39
N GLY A 22 0.09 -6.19 1.42
CA GLY A 22 1.48 -5.77 1.27
C GLY A 22 2.12 -5.34 2.58
N GLU A 23 3.37 -4.91 2.48
CA GLU A 23 4.17 -4.46 3.62
C GLU A 23 4.14 -2.93 3.72
N VAL A 24 3.95 -2.39 4.92
CA VAL A 24 3.97 -0.94 5.12
C VAL A 24 5.42 -0.46 5.12
N LEU A 25 5.74 0.47 4.22
CA LEU A 25 7.09 1.05 4.11
C LEU A 25 7.25 2.24 5.06
N CYS A 26 6.29 3.17 5.03
CA CYS A 26 6.34 4.37 5.86
C CYS A 26 4.97 5.02 6.02
N TYR A 27 4.90 5.96 6.97
CA TYR A 27 3.80 6.88 7.13
C TYR A 27 4.28 8.28 6.77
N VAL A 28 3.44 9.02 6.06
CA VAL A 28 3.62 10.42 5.75
C VAL A 28 2.58 11.16 6.57
N TRP A 29 2.99 12.21 7.29
CA TRP A 29 2.11 13.08 8.08
C TRP A 29 1.80 14.37 7.34
#